data_AF-A0A8T4HU20-F1
#
_entry.id   AF-A0A8T4HU20-F1
#
_cell.length_a   1.000
_cell.length_b   1.000
_cell.length_c   1.000
_cell.angle_alpha   90.00
_cell.angle_beta   90.00
_cell.angle_gamma   90.00
#
_symmetry.space_group_name_H-M   'P 1'
#
loop_
_entity.id
_entity.type
_entity.pdbx_description
1 polymer ?
#
loop_
_entity_poly.entity_id
_entity_poly.type
_entity_poly.pdbx_seq_one_letter_code
_entity_poly.pdbx_strand_id
1 'polypeptide(L)'
;MLILGTWQVLVRGALVDLDEDLGVALHDAAPPRALAEALADVGNLEVALPLLAVAMALSLLRSRGRTWWPVLCYALATGLLAPLVSAVKAWTDRTGPLGGGGFYPSGHATTTAVTLGAALLLVHCGLSRAARSSAYAVVAVLVLGNGLGLVWRGYHWPLDVVAGWCLSVLLLCAAFAASRRGPGRLSS
;
A
#
# COMPACT_ATOMS: atom_id res chain seq x y z
N MET A 1 1.82 -5.21 -14.60
CA MET A 1 2.41 -3.95 -14.09
C MET A 1 3.59 -4.21 -13.18
N LEU A 2 3.47 -4.89 -12.03
CA LEU A 2 4.63 -5.15 -11.15
C LEU A 2 5.81 -5.85 -11.85
N ILE A 3 5.57 -6.96 -12.56
CA ILE A 3 6.64 -7.71 -13.27
C ILE A 3 7.29 -6.86 -14.36
N LEU A 4 6.46 -6.17 -15.17
CA LEU A 4 6.94 -5.29 -16.23
C LEU A 4 7.75 -4.10 -15.68
N GLY A 5 7.26 -3.47 -14.61
CA GLY A 5 7.94 -2.36 -13.94
C GLY A 5 9.28 -2.80 -13.36
N THR A 6 9.31 -3.93 -12.66
CA THR A 6 10.56 -4.48 -12.10
C THR A 6 11.55 -4.81 -13.21
N TRP A 7 11.11 -5.42 -14.31
CA TRP A 7 11.97 -5.68 -15.47
C TRP A 7 12.54 -4.37 -16.04
N GLN A 8 11.71 -3.37 -16.28
CA GLN A 8 12.13 -2.07 -16.81
C GLN A 8 13.14 -1.37 -15.90
N VAL A 9 12.95 -1.42 -14.58
CA VAL A 9 13.90 -0.89 -13.58
C VAL A 9 15.24 -1.62 -13.66
N LEU A 10 15.23 -2.95 -13.74
CA LEU A 10 16.46 -3.75 -13.80
C LEU A 10 17.27 -3.51 -15.07
N VAL A 11 16.61 -3.29 -16.21
CA VAL A 11 17.29 -3.07 -17.50
C VAL A 11 17.49 -1.60 -17.84
N ARG A 12 17.02 -0.67 -16.98
CA ARG A 12 16.96 0.78 -17.25
C ARG A 12 16.33 1.08 -18.62
N GLY A 13 15.15 0.51 -18.85
CA GLY A 13 14.44 0.64 -20.13
C GLY A 13 13.68 1.96 -20.27
N ALA A 14 13.12 2.22 -21.45
CA ALA A 14 12.44 3.49 -21.79
C ALA A 14 11.28 3.89 -20.86
N LEU A 15 10.67 2.93 -20.15
CA LEU A 15 9.64 3.26 -19.15
C LEU A 15 10.24 4.00 -17.94
N VAL A 16 11.51 3.74 -17.61
CA VAL A 16 12.23 4.42 -16.52
C VAL A 16 12.47 5.87 -16.90
N ASP A 17 12.92 6.16 -18.13
CA ASP A 17 13.13 7.53 -18.60
C ASP A 17 11.82 8.33 -18.56
N LEU A 18 10.72 7.77 -19.08
CA LEU A 18 9.39 8.39 -19.04
C LEU A 18 8.88 8.60 -17.61
N ASP A 19 9.17 7.66 -16.70
CA ASP A 19 8.82 7.75 -15.29
C ASP A 19 9.58 8.87 -14.58
N GLU A 20 10.86 9.01 -14.88
CA GLU A 20 11.71 10.07 -14.33
C GLU A 20 11.30 11.45 -14.85
N ASP A 21 11.07 11.59 -16.15
CA ASP A 21 10.54 12.82 -16.77
C ASP A 21 9.19 13.23 -16.15
N LEU A 22 8.28 12.27 -16.00
CA LEU A 22 6.98 12.50 -15.35
C LEU A 22 7.15 12.88 -13.88
N GLY A 23 8.06 12.22 -13.16
CA GLY A 23 8.35 12.51 -11.77
C GLY A 23 8.86 13.94 -11.56
N VAL A 24 9.78 14.39 -12.41
CA VAL A 24 10.28 15.77 -12.41
C VAL A 24 9.16 16.75 -12.71
N ALA A 25 8.38 16.52 -13.78
CA ALA A 25 7.27 17.41 -14.14
C ALA A 25 6.21 17.52 -13.02
N LEU A 26 5.91 16.41 -12.34
CA LEU A 26 4.99 16.41 -11.20
C LEU A 26 5.59 17.15 -10.00
N HIS A 27 6.86 16.94 -9.69
CA HIS A 27 7.56 17.66 -8.62
C HIS A 27 7.53 19.18 -8.85
N ASP A 28 7.80 19.63 -10.07
CA ASP A 28 7.79 21.05 -10.43
C ASP A 28 6.39 21.66 -10.40
N ALA A 29 5.36 20.87 -10.73
CA ALA A 29 3.96 21.26 -10.68
C ALA A 29 3.31 21.09 -9.29
N ALA A 30 4.11 20.83 -8.24
CA ALA A 30 3.59 20.51 -6.93
C ALA A 30 2.72 21.64 -6.34
N PRO A 31 1.65 21.29 -5.59
CA PRO A 31 0.88 22.26 -4.82
C PRO A 31 1.72 22.83 -3.67
N PRO A 32 1.18 23.77 -2.86
CA PRO A 32 1.91 24.29 -1.70
C PRO A 32 2.53 23.19 -0.85
N ARG A 33 3.80 23.36 -0.48
CA ARG A 33 4.62 22.35 0.19
C ARG A 33 3.93 21.66 1.36
N ALA A 34 3.21 22.42 2.19
CA ALA A 34 2.50 21.89 3.34
C ALA A 34 1.42 20.85 2.95
N LEU A 35 0.71 21.07 1.84
CA LEU A 35 -0.30 20.13 1.34
C LEU A 35 0.36 18.88 0.78
N ALA A 36 1.41 19.03 -0.03
CA ALA A 36 2.13 17.90 -0.59
C ALA A 36 2.79 17.02 0.50
N GLU A 37 3.34 17.65 1.54
CA GLU A 37 3.89 16.94 2.71
C GLU A 37 2.80 16.24 3.50
N ALA A 38 1.72 16.95 3.85
CA ALA A 38 0.60 16.36 4.59
C ALA A 38 0.01 15.15 3.87
N LEU A 39 -0.05 15.19 2.53
CA LEU A 39 -0.46 14.05 1.72
C LEU A 39 0.57 12.91 1.77
N ALA A 40 1.87 13.20 1.64
CA ALA A 40 2.93 12.20 1.77
C ALA A 40 2.94 11.53 3.16
N ASP A 41 2.58 12.28 4.20
CA ASP A 41 2.51 11.82 5.59
C ASP A 41 1.26 11.00 5.91
N VAL A 42 0.24 10.97 5.04
CA VAL A 42 -0.93 10.08 5.21
C VAL A 42 -0.50 8.63 5.37
N GLY A 43 0.60 8.26 4.70
CA GLY A 43 1.17 6.92 4.76
C GLY A 43 2.04 6.61 5.97
N ASN A 44 2.19 7.54 6.92
CA ASN A 44 2.99 7.28 8.11
C ASN A 44 2.43 6.10 8.92
N LEU A 45 3.33 5.25 9.37
CA LEU A 45 3.02 4.07 10.18
C LEU A 45 2.27 4.44 11.46
N GLU A 46 2.55 5.63 12.00
CA GLU A 46 1.91 6.18 13.19
C GLU A 46 0.40 6.39 13.03
N VAL A 47 -0.09 6.59 11.80
CA VAL A 47 -1.52 6.74 11.51
C VAL A 47 -2.10 5.43 10.99
N ALA A 48 -1.38 4.78 10.06
CA ALA A 48 -1.84 3.60 9.36
C ALA A 48 -1.99 2.36 10.27
N LEU A 49 -1.03 2.11 11.16
CA LEU A 49 -1.05 0.93 12.02
C LEU A 49 -2.12 1.00 13.12
N PRO A 50 -2.32 2.12 13.84
CA PRO A 50 -3.41 2.22 14.81
C PRO A 50 -4.78 2.06 14.15
N LEU A 51 -4.98 2.61 12.96
CA LEU A 51 -6.25 2.44 12.23
C LEU A 51 -6.51 0.97 11.88
N LEU A 52 -5.49 0.25 11.41
CA LEU A 52 -5.59 -1.18 11.17
C LEU A 52 -5.86 -1.95 12.47
N ALA A 53 -5.18 -1.63 13.56
CA ALA A 53 -5.39 -2.26 14.87
C ALA A 53 -6.82 -2.04 15.39
N VAL A 54 -7.36 -0.83 15.24
CA VAL A 54 -8.75 -0.51 15.55
C VAL A 54 -9.71 -1.32 14.67
N ALA A 55 -9.46 -1.41 13.36
CA ALA A 55 -10.28 -2.21 12.46
C ALA A 55 -10.28 -3.71 12.83
N MET A 56 -9.11 -4.26 13.18
CA MET A 56 -8.96 -5.63 13.70
C MET A 56 -9.75 -5.82 14.99
N ALA A 57 -9.59 -4.92 15.96
CA ALA A 57 -10.32 -4.98 17.23
C ALA A 57 -11.84 -4.90 17.01
N LEU A 58 -12.31 -3.97 16.19
CA LEU A 58 -13.73 -3.82 15.85
C LEU A 58 -14.29 -5.07 15.16
N SER A 59 -13.53 -5.67 14.23
CA SER A 59 -13.92 -6.93 13.58
C SER A 59 -14.07 -8.05 14.60
N LEU A 60 -13.09 -8.23 15.49
CA LEU A 60 -13.13 -9.25 16.53
C LEU A 60 -14.28 -9.03 17.52
N LEU A 61 -14.46 -7.80 18.02
CA LEU A 61 -15.50 -7.47 18.99
C LEU A 61 -16.90 -7.69 18.41
N ARG A 62 -17.17 -7.17 17.20
CA ARG A 62 -18.48 -7.32 16.53
C ARG A 62 -18.82 -8.77 16.19
N SER A 63 -17.80 -9.56 15.87
CA SER A 63 -17.96 -10.97 15.52
C SER A 63 -17.84 -11.91 16.73
N ARG A 64 -17.63 -11.39 17.94
CA ARG A 64 -17.34 -12.19 19.15
C ARG A 64 -16.19 -13.20 18.92
N GLY A 65 -15.13 -12.73 18.28
CA GLY A 65 -13.93 -13.52 17.96
C GLY A 65 -14.04 -14.42 16.72
N ARG A 66 -15.21 -14.54 16.08
CA ARG A 66 -15.40 -15.44 14.93
C ARG A 66 -14.59 -15.06 13.68
N THR A 67 -14.07 -13.82 13.61
CA THR A 67 -13.25 -13.32 12.49
C THR A 67 -11.74 -13.38 12.76
N TRP A 68 -11.28 -14.15 13.76
CA TRP A 68 -9.85 -14.27 14.08
C TRP A 68 -8.99 -14.71 12.89
N TRP A 69 -9.51 -15.59 12.03
CA TRP A 69 -8.77 -16.09 10.86
C TRP A 69 -8.55 -14.99 9.79
N PRO A 70 -9.59 -14.30 9.30
CA PRO A 70 -9.39 -13.12 8.46
C PRO A 70 -8.45 -12.07 9.07
N VAL A 71 -8.61 -11.78 10.36
CA VAL A 71 -7.74 -10.83 11.09
C VAL A 71 -6.28 -11.28 11.04
N LEU A 72 -6.00 -12.56 11.28
CA LEU A 72 -4.67 -13.12 11.18
C LEU A 72 -4.12 -13.04 9.74
N CYS A 73 -4.91 -13.38 8.71
CA CYS A 73 -4.48 -13.30 7.32
C CYS A 73 -4.04 -11.88 6.92
N TYR A 74 -4.82 -10.85 7.29
CA TYR A 74 -4.48 -9.46 6.97
C TYR A 74 -3.32 -8.93 7.83
N ALA A 75 -3.21 -9.37 9.09
CA ALA A 75 -2.07 -9.03 9.94
C ALA A 75 -0.77 -9.60 9.36
N LEU A 76 -0.78 -10.87 8.93
CA LEU A 76 0.37 -11.51 8.29
C LEU A 76 0.73 -10.83 6.97
N ALA A 77 -0.26 -10.50 6.13
CA ALA A 77 -0.01 -9.77 4.88
C ALA A 77 0.64 -8.40 5.12
N THR A 78 0.23 -7.70 6.18
CA THR A 78 0.84 -6.42 6.59
C THR A 78 2.25 -6.64 7.16
N GLY A 79 2.45 -7.67 7.98
CA GLY A 79 3.76 -8.01 8.55
C GLY A 79 4.80 -8.45 7.52
N LEU A 80 4.36 -9.09 6.43
CA LEU A 80 5.24 -9.49 5.31
C LEU A 80 5.73 -8.32 4.45
N LEU A 81 5.14 -7.14 4.61
CA LEU A 81 5.47 -5.98 3.78
C LEU A 81 6.94 -5.58 3.91
N ALA A 82 7.41 -5.35 5.14
CA ALA A 82 8.77 -4.88 5.40
C ALA A 82 9.84 -5.80 4.79
N PRO A 83 9.85 -7.13 5.02
CA PRO A 83 10.86 -7.99 4.41
C PRO A 83 10.75 -8.06 2.89
N LEU A 84 9.54 -8.08 2.32
CA LEU A 84 9.35 -8.12 0.86
C LEU A 84 9.86 -6.84 0.19
N VAL A 85 9.46 -5.67 0.71
CA VAL A 85 9.91 -4.38 0.17
C VAL A 85 11.43 -4.25 0.30
N SER A 86 12.00 -4.59 1.47
CA SER A 86 13.45 -4.56 1.67
C SER A 86 14.21 -5.49 0.72
N ALA A 87 13.70 -6.69 0.47
CA ALA A 87 14.31 -7.63 -0.47
C ALA A 87 14.30 -7.09 -1.91
N VAL A 88 13.18 -6.52 -2.37
CA VAL A 88 13.10 -5.94 -3.72
C VAL A 88 13.97 -4.69 -3.84
N LYS A 89 14.04 -3.86 -2.79
CA LYS A 89 14.94 -2.70 -2.75
C LYS A 89 16.40 -3.10 -2.86
N ALA A 90 16.83 -4.10 -2.09
CA ALA A 90 18.19 -4.62 -2.14
C ALA A 90 18.53 -5.26 -3.50
N TRP A 91 17.54 -5.87 -4.16
CA TRP A 91 17.74 -6.48 -5.47
C TRP A 91 17.81 -5.46 -6.61
N THR A 92 16.94 -4.46 -6.59
CA THR A 92 16.84 -3.48 -7.68
C THR A 92 17.81 -2.31 -7.52
N ASP A 93 18.16 -1.97 -6.29
CA ASP A 93 18.99 -0.82 -5.89
C ASP A 93 18.65 0.47 -6.66
N ARG A 94 17.36 0.69 -6.94
CA ARG A 94 16.92 1.80 -7.77
C ARG A 94 17.28 3.13 -7.12
N THR A 95 17.91 4.01 -7.90
CA THR A 95 18.24 5.37 -7.48
C THR A 95 16.99 6.24 -7.35
N GLY A 96 16.87 6.97 -6.25
CA GLY A 96 15.75 7.89 -6.01
C GLY A 96 15.93 9.28 -6.64
N PRO A 97 14.87 10.12 -6.66
CA PRO A 97 14.91 11.45 -7.26
C PRO A 97 15.94 12.40 -6.65
N LEU A 98 16.22 12.27 -5.34
CA LEU A 98 17.19 13.09 -4.60
C LEU A 98 18.54 12.38 -4.38
N GLY A 99 18.77 11.26 -5.08
CA GLY A 99 19.95 10.41 -4.89
C GLY A 99 19.78 9.35 -3.79
N GLY A 100 20.76 8.43 -3.71
CA GLY A 100 20.69 7.23 -2.87
C GLY A 100 19.98 6.05 -3.55
N GLY A 101 20.24 4.83 -3.06
CA GLY A 101 19.71 3.58 -3.61
C GLY A 101 18.51 3.01 -2.83
N GLY A 102 17.87 1.99 -3.39
CA GLY A 102 16.78 1.24 -2.74
C GLY A 102 15.44 1.98 -2.67
N PHE A 103 15.02 2.68 -3.73
CA PHE A 103 13.74 3.40 -3.76
C PHE A 103 12.56 2.57 -4.30
N TYR A 104 12.82 1.52 -5.08
CA TYR A 104 11.79 0.68 -5.69
C TYR A 104 11.57 -0.64 -4.92
N PRO A 105 10.33 -1.01 -4.58
CA PRO A 105 9.10 -0.20 -4.64
C PRO A 105 9.01 0.77 -3.45
N SER A 106 8.08 1.73 -3.53
CA SER A 106 7.84 2.69 -2.44
C SER A 106 7.24 2.00 -1.21
N GLY A 107 7.96 2.07 -0.09
CA GLY A 107 7.51 1.50 1.19
C GLY A 107 6.29 2.22 1.77
N HIS A 108 6.29 3.56 1.75
CA HIS A 108 5.15 4.36 2.21
C HIS A 108 3.89 4.04 1.41
N ALA A 109 3.95 4.11 0.08
CA ALA A 109 2.81 3.77 -0.78
C ALA A 109 2.28 2.35 -0.54
N THR A 110 3.19 1.38 -0.37
CA THR A 110 2.81 -0.02 -0.10
C THR A 110 2.08 -0.13 1.24
N THR A 111 2.64 0.48 2.29
CA THR A 111 2.08 0.45 3.65
C THR A 111 0.71 1.09 3.71
N THR A 112 0.54 2.28 3.15
CA THR A 112 -0.76 2.97 3.10
C THR A 112 -1.82 2.10 2.43
N ALA A 113 -1.50 1.55 1.24
CA ALA A 113 -2.47 0.76 0.49
C ALA A 113 -2.82 -0.56 1.18
N VAL A 114 -1.84 -1.29 1.76
CA VAL A 114 -2.12 -2.55 2.48
C VAL A 114 -2.94 -2.29 3.74
N THR A 115 -2.53 -1.34 4.57
CA THR A 115 -3.15 -1.09 5.87
C THR A 115 -4.59 -0.57 5.73
N LEU A 116 -4.81 0.45 4.88
CA LEU A 116 -6.14 1.00 4.63
C LEU A 116 -7.05 -0.02 3.92
N GLY A 117 -6.50 -0.76 2.95
CA GLY A 117 -7.24 -1.81 2.26
C GLY A 117 -7.64 -2.96 3.21
N ALA A 118 -6.72 -3.43 4.05
CA ALA A 118 -6.99 -4.45 5.06
C ALA A 118 -8.03 -3.97 6.08
N ALA A 119 -7.89 -2.75 6.59
CA ALA A 119 -8.84 -2.15 7.52
C ALA A 119 -10.25 -2.10 6.92
N LEU A 120 -10.37 -1.63 5.68
CA LEU A 120 -11.63 -1.59 4.95
C LEU A 120 -12.25 -2.99 4.78
N LEU A 121 -11.45 -3.98 4.36
CA LEU A 121 -11.91 -5.35 4.14
C LEU A 121 -12.33 -6.04 5.44
N LEU A 122 -11.72 -5.71 6.58
CA LEU A 122 -12.12 -6.25 7.88
C LEU A 122 -13.48 -5.71 8.36
N VAL A 123 -13.77 -4.44 8.09
CA VAL A 123 -15.01 -3.80 8.56
C VAL A 123 -16.15 -3.83 7.54
N HIS A 124 -15.88 -4.24 6.30
CA HIS A 124 -16.81 -4.10 5.17
C HIS A 124 -18.17 -4.77 5.41
N CYS A 125 -18.21 -5.91 6.10
CA CYS A 125 -19.43 -6.70 6.31
C CYS A 125 -20.45 -5.99 7.20
N GLY A 126 -20.01 -5.10 8.09
CA GLY A 126 -20.87 -4.38 9.03
C GLY A 126 -21.44 -3.06 8.51
N LEU A 127 -21.07 -2.65 7.29
CA LEU A 127 -21.45 -1.34 6.73
C LEU A 127 -22.68 -1.44 5.82
N SER A 128 -23.50 -0.38 5.79
CA SER A 128 -24.54 -0.21 4.77
C SER A 128 -23.93 -0.04 3.37
N ARG A 129 -24.71 -0.20 2.29
CA ARG A 129 -24.19 -0.05 0.92
C ARG A 129 -23.60 1.34 0.67
N ALA A 130 -24.27 2.39 1.15
CA ALA A 130 -23.78 3.76 1.05
C ALA A 130 -22.48 3.95 1.83
N ALA A 131 -22.43 3.50 3.09
CA ALA A 131 -21.23 3.59 3.93
C ALA A 131 -20.04 2.83 3.33
N ARG A 132 -20.27 1.67 2.70
CA ARG A 132 -19.22 0.95 1.96
C ARG A 132 -18.69 1.79 0.81
N SER A 133 -19.57 2.31 -0.04
CA SER A 133 -19.16 3.12 -1.20
C SER A 133 -18.32 4.32 -0.77
N SER A 134 -18.75 5.03 0.28
CA SER A 134 -17.99 6.15 0.84
C SER A 134 -16.64 5.70 1.41
N ALA A 135 -16.59 4.56 2.12
CA ALA A 135 -15.34 4.04 2.67
C ALA A 135 -14.34 3.64 1.58
N TYR A 136 -14.79 3.00 0.49
CA TYR A 136 -13.95 2.72 -0.68
C TYR A 136 -13.42 4.01 -1.32
N ALA A 137 -14.28 5.03 -1.48
CA ALA A 137 -13.86 6.31 -2.03
C ALA A 137 -12.83 7.00 -1.15
N VAL A 138 -13.04 7.03 0.17
CA VAL A 138 -12.08 7.61 1.13
C VAL A 138 -10.75 6.89 1.07
N VAL A 139 -10.73 5.55 1.10
CA VAL A 139 -9.49 4.78 1.00
C VAL A 139 -8.78 5.04 -0.32
N ALA A 140 -9.51 5.08 -1.44
CA ALA A 140 -8.93 5.39 -2.74
C ALA A 140 -8.30 6.79 -2.76
N VAL A 141 -8.99 7.81 -2.24
CA VAL A 141 -8.48 9.18 -2.16
C VAL A 141 -7.23 9.25 -1.29
N LEU A 142 -7.21 8.59 -0.13
CA LEU A 142 -6.05 8.58 0.76
C LEU A 142 -4.84 7.87 0.12
N VAL A 143 -5.04 6.73 -0.52
CA VAL A 143 -3.97 5.98 -1.20
C VAL A 143 -3.40 6.76 -2.38
N LEU A 144 -4.27 7.34 -3.22
CA LEU A 144 -3.88 8.14 -4.37
C LEU A 144 -3.20 9.44 -3.93
N GLY A 145 -3.79 10.14 -2.95
CA GLY A 145 -3.24 11.36 -2.36
C GLY A 145 -1.85 11.13 -1.77
N ASN A 146 -1.67 10.05 -1.01
CA ASN A 146 -0.37 9.65 -0.49
C ASN A 146 0.67 9.42 -1.59
N GLY A 147 0.31 8.66 -2.62
CA GLY A 147 1.22 8.45 -3.75
C GLY A 147 1.62 9.73 -4.46
N LEU A 148 0.65 10.63 -4.71
CA LEU A 148 0.91 11.94 -5.31
C LEU A 148 1.78 12.81 -4.41
N GLY A 149 1.52 12.83 -3.11
CA GLY A 149 2.35 13.54 -2.12
C GLY A 149 3.81 13.09 -2.19
N LEU A 150 4.07 11.77 -2.21
CA LEU A 150 5.42 11.23 -2.32
C LEU A 150 6.15 11.69 -3.60
N VAL A 151 5.46 11.72 -4.74
CA VAL A 151 6.03 12.17 -6.01
C VAL A 151 6.25 13.69 -6.01
N TRP A 152 5.25 14.47 -5.60
CA TRP A 152 5.34 15.93 -5.49
C TRP A 152 6.46 16.39 -4.57
N ARG A 153 6.77 15.63 -3.53
CA ARG A 153 7.87 15.92 -2.61
C ARG A 153 9.24 15.44 -3.12
N GLY A 154 9.28 14.72 -4.24
CA GLY A 154 10.51 14.13 -4.78
C GLY A 154 11.02 12.96 -3.94
N TYR A 155 10.17 12.34 -3.11
CA TYR A 155 10.57 11.21 -2.28
C TYR A 155 10.60 9.89 -3.05
N HIS A 156 9.83 9.78 -4.13
CA HIS A 156 9.75 8.59 -4.97
C HIS A 156 9.41 8.93 -6.42
N TRP A 157 9.85 8.08 -7.34
CA TRP A 157 9.36 8.11 -8.72
C TRP A 157 7.94 7.54 -8.82
N PRO A 158 7.11 7.98 -9.79
CA PRO A 158 5.76 7.46 -9.98
C PRO A 158 5.70 5.92 -10.07
N LEU A 159 6.65 5.28 -10.74
CA LEU A 159 6.70 3.82 -10.90
C LEU A 159 7.02 3.10 -9.58
N ASP A 160 7.77 3.73 -8.66
CA ASP A 160 8.01 3.18 -7.32
C ASP A 160 6.69 3.10 -6.54
N VAL A 161 5.85 4.13 -6.66
CA VAL A 161 4.53 4.23 -6.03
C VAL A 161 3.57 3.20 -6.64
N VAL A 162 3.50 3.14 -7.98
CA VAL A 162 2.64 2.18 -8.69
C VAL A 162 3.04 0.73 -8.38
N ALA A 163 4.33 0.43 -8.31
CA ALA A 163 4.81 -0.89 -7.91
C ALA A 163 4.42 -1.22 -6.47
N GLY A 164 4.52 -0.24 -5.56
CA GLY A 164 4.03 -0.39 -4.19
C GLY A 164 2.55 -0.74 -4.13
N TRP A 165 1.70 -0.01 -4.85
CA TRP A 165 0.26 -0.33 -4.94
C TRP A 165 -0.02 -1.70 -5.54
N CYS A 166 0.71 -2.10 -6.58
CA CYS A 166 0.57 -3.44 -7.16
C CYS A 166 0.91 -4.53 -6.15
N LEU A 167 2.01 -4.36 -5.41
CA LEU A 167 2.40 -5.30 -4.35
C LEU A 167 1.33 -5.36 -3.26
N SER A 168 0.77 -4.22 -2.85
CA SER A 168 -0.32 -4.17 -1.87
C SER A 168 -1.56 -4.94 -2.35
N VAL A 169 -1.97 -4.76 -3.60
CA VAL A 169 -3.09 -5.50 -4.19
C VAL A 169 -2.82 -7.01 -4.18
N LEU A 170 -1.62 -7.45 -4.56
CA LEU A 170 -1.24 -8.87 -4.52
C LEU A 170 -1.34 -9.44 -3.10
N LEU A 171 -0.79 -8.74 -2.11
CA LEU A 171 -0.85 -9.15 -0.70
C LEU A 171 -2.30 -9.22 -0.19
N LEU A 172 -3.12 -8.21 -0.48
CA LEU A 172 -4.53 -8.17 -0.09
C LEU A 172 -5.35 -9.27 -0.78
N CYS A 173 -5.11 -9.53 -2.06
CA CYS A 173 -5.77 -10.62 -2.78
C CYS A 173 -5.39 -11.98 -2.21
N ALA A 174 -4.11 -12.21 -1.88
CA ALA A 174 -3.64 -13.43 -1.24
C ALA A 174 -4.27 -13.62 0.15
N ALA A 175 -4.28 -12.56 0.97
CA ALA A 175 -4.91 -12.57 2.29
C ALA A 175 -6.42 -12.81 2.21
N PHE A 176 -7.10 -12.17 1.25
CA PHE A 176 -8.53 -12.39 1.01
C PHE A 176 -8.79 -13.85 0.60
N ALA A 177 -8.04 -14.39 -0.35
CA ALA A 177 -8.17 -15.78 -0.76
C ALA A 177 -7.92 -16.77 0.40
N ALA A 178 -6.89 -16.53 1.22
CA ALA A 178 -6.59 -17.33 2.40
C ALA A 178 -7.69 -17.23 3.47
N SER A 179 -8.21 -16.03 3.72
CA SER A 179 -9.27 -15.82 4.71
C SER A 179 -10.58 -16.52 4.35
N ARG A 180 -10.88 -16.66 3.05
CA ARG A 180 -12.07 -17.40 2.57
C ARG A 180 -11.95 -18.92 2.66
N ARG A 181 -10.74 -19.47 2.64
CA ARG A 181 -10.53 -20.93 2.71
C ARG A 181 -10.79 -21.51 4.11
N GLY A 182 -10.84 -20.65 5.13
CA GLY A 182 -10.96 -21.04 6.53
C GLY A 182 -9.74 -21.85 7.02
N PRO A 183 -9.49 -21.92 8.33
CA PRO A 183 -8.69 -23.01 8.86
C PRO A 183 -9.50 -24.27 8.57
N GLY A 184 -9.00 -25.13 7.68
CA GLY A 184 -9.66 -26.39 7.38
C GLY A 184 -10.03 -27.07 8.69
N ARG A 185 -11.28 -27.56 8.81
CA ARG A 185 -11.59 -28.55 9.84
C ARG A 185 -10.70 -29.74 9.48
N LEU A 186 -9.55 -29.84 10.13
CA LEU A 186 -8.79 -31.08 10.15
C LEU A 186 -9.74 -32.07 10.82
N SER A 187 -10.42 -32.86 10.00
CA SER A 187 -11.25 -33.97 10.44
C SER A 187 -10.32 -34.97 11.12
N SER A 188 -10.27 -34.91 12.44
CA SER A 188 -9.85 -35.99 13.32
C SER A 188 -11.01 -36.95 13.55
#